data_AF-A0AA88UBJ3-F1
#
_entry.id   AF-A0AA88UBJ3-F1
#
_cell.length_a   1.000
_cell.length_b   1.000
_cell.length_c   1.000
_cell.angle_alpha   90.00
_cell.angle_beta   90.00
_cell.angle_gamma   90.00
#
_symmetry.space_group_name_H-M   'P 1'
#
loop_
_entity.id
_entity.type
_entity.pdbx_description
1 polymer ?
#
loop_
_entity_poly.entity_id
_entity_poly.type
_entity_poly.pdbx_seq_one_letter_code
_entity_poly.pdbx_strand_id
1 'polypeptide(L)'
;MYGTYAKAPDRGTVWLSPLEVFPVYQDSFEIPRGQHRGEDIEMGQRSGELGLDNFFKQVQEIDKQYDKLNKLLKKLQDAHEDSRAVTKADAMKAIKQRMEKDVDEVGKIARFIKSKIEELDRDNMANRQKPGCGKGTAVDRSRTATTVALRKKFKDKMSEFQTLRESIHQEHRQLVERRVFTVTGTRVDEETIDRMIETGDSEQIFQKAIREQGQGQIMDTLAEIQERHDAVREVERKLLELQQIFLDMAVLVDAQGDMLDNIETHVSNAVDHVQSGNNALKKAKTLQRNSRKWMCIATLILLIIVVVVVVGVLKPWNSNKGA
;
A
#
# COMPACT_ATOMS: atom_id res chain seq x y z
N MET A 1 -53.28 7.93 -42.87
CA MET A 1 -52.57 8.62 -43.97
C MET A 1 -52.72 10.11 -43.76
N TYR A 2 -51.63 10.81 -43.43
CA TYR A 2 -51.22 12.15 -43.89
C TYR A 2 -49.89 12.45 -43.20
N GLY A 3 -48.87 12.73 -44.00
CA GLY A 3 -47.47 12.86 -43.58
C GLY A 3 -47.02 14.30 -43.32
N THR A 4 -45.90 14.39 -42.59
CA THR A 4 -44.74 15.31 -42.76
C THR A 4 -44.98 16.82 -42.90
N TYR A 5 -44.43 17.64 -41.98
CA TYR A 5 -43.12 18.31 -42.09
C TYR A 5 -42.81 19.13 -40.81
N ALA A 6 -41.52 19.25 -40.51
CA ALA A 6 -40.92 19.81 -39.29
C ALA A 6 -40.95 21.36 -39.20
N LYS A 7 -40.91 21.90 -37.97
CA LYS A 7 -40.28 23.19 -37.65
C LYS A 7 -40.00 23.33 -36.14
N ALA A 8 -38.73 23.57 -35.77
CA ALA A 8 -38.27 23.91 -34.42
C ALA A 8 -38.52 25.39 -34.07
N PRO A 9 -38.51 25.76 -32.78
CA PRO A 9 -37.41 26.58 -32.23
C PRO A 9 -37.09 26.17 -30.76
N ASP A 10 -36.04 26.59 -30.05
CA ASP A 10 -35.11 27.70 -30.18
C ASP A 10 -33.77 27.32 -29.50
N ARG A 11 -32.65 27.51 -30.19
CA ARG A 11 -31.29 27.36 -29.63
C ARG A 11 -30.73 28.77 -29.44
N GLY A 12 -30.63 29.21 -28.19
CA GLY A 12 -29.82 30.36 -27.84
C GLY A 12 -28.34 29.99 -27.78
N THR A 13 -27.63 30.15 -28.89
CA THR A 13 -26.15 30.25 -28.94
C THR A 13 -25.72 31.72 -28.89
N VAL A 14 -24.80 32.07 -27.99
CA VAL A 14 -24.01 33.31 -28.11
C VAL A 14 -22.52 32.97 -27.98
N TRP A 15 -21.86 33.13 -29.13
CA TRP A 15 -20.48 33.50 -29.48
C TRP A 15 -19.32 33.42 -28.46
N LEU A 16 -18.17 32.98 -28.97
CA LEU A 16 -16.86 32.83 -28.32
C LEU A 16 -15.94 34.07 -28.50
N SER A 17 -15.23 34.42 -27.41
CA SER A 17 -13.92 35.13 -27.26
C SER A 17 -13.89 36.67 -27.32
N PRO A 18 -12.87 37.38 -26.74
CA PRO A 18 -11.67 36.92 -26.00
C PRO A 18 -11.33 37.71 -24.70
N LEU A 19 -10.44 37.14 -23.87
CA LEU A 19 -9.53 37.85 -22.94
C LEU A 19 -10.17 38.75 -21.86
N GLU A 20 -10.60 38.16 -20.75
CA GLU A 20 -10.55 38.85 -19.46
C GLU A 20 -9.71 38.04 -18.47
N VAL A 21 -8.52 38.57 -18.23
CA VAL A 21 -7.60 38.13 -17.17
C VAL A 21 -8.28 38.46 -15.84
N PHE A 22 -8.87 37.45 -15.19
CA PHE A 22 -9.28 37.58 -13.80
C PHE A 22 -8.02 37.53 -12.90
N PRO A 23 -7.85 38.48 -11.97
CA PRO A 23 -6.68 38.53 -11.11
C PRO A 23 -6.67 37.29 -10.20
N VAL A 24 -5.56 36.55 -10.26
CA VAL A 24 -5.19 35.59 -9.23
C VAL A 24 -5.11 36.38 -7.93
N TYR A 25 -6.10 36.18 -7.04
CA TYR A 25 -5.96 36.54 -5.64
C TYR A 25 -4.90 35.62 -5.05
N GLN A 26 -3.65 36.00 -5.23
CA GLN A 26 -2.52 35.42 -4.53
C GLN A 26 -2.48 36.08 -3.17
N ASP A 27 -3.34 35.61 -2.27
CA ASP A 27 -3.25 35.95 -0.86
C ASP A 27 -1.95 35.32 -0.36
N SER A 28 -0.89 36.14 -0.46
CA SER A 28 0.43 35.82 0.03
C SER A 28 0.30 35.84 1.54
N PHE A 29 0.09 34.67 2.14
CA PHE A 29 0.15 34.53 3.59
C PHE A 29 1.59 34.79 4.02
N GLU A 30 1.93 36.06 4.26
CA GLU A 30 3.15 36.45 4.92
C GLU A 30 3.12 35.87 6.33
N ILE A 31 3.82 34.75 6.54
CA ILE A 31 4.16 34.28 7.87
C ILE A 31 5.06 35.36 8.49
N PRO A 32 4.65 36.02 9.58
CA PRO A 32 5.55 36.92 10.28
C PRO A 32 6.74 36.08 10.73
N ARG A 33 7.94 36.39 10.23
CA ARG A 33 9.19 35.82 10.75
C ARG A 33 9.44 36.39 12.15
N GLY A 34 8.68 35.87 13.11
CA GLY A 34 8.97 35.99 14.52
C GLY A 34 10.20 35.14 14.84
N GLN A 35 11.18 35.77 15.46
CA GLN A 35 12.40 35.17 15.97
C GLN A 35 12.07 34.21 17.13
N HIS A 36 11.56 32.99 16.86
CA HIS A 36 11.36 31.96 17.89
C HIS A 36 12.36 30.82 17.73
N ARG A 37 13.55 30.99 18.32
CA ARG A 37 14.56 29.92 18.50
C ARG A 37 14.21 28.92 19.62
N GLY A 38 12.94 28.84 20.03
CA GLY A 38 12.48 28.07 21.19
C GLY A 38 11.26 27.16 21.00
N GLU A 39 10.51 27.27 19.90
CA GLU A 39 9.23 26.55 19.72
C GLU A 39 9.37 25.15 19.10
N ASP A 40 10.48 24.85 18.42
CA ASP A 40 10.69 23.56 17.77
C ASP A 40 10.73 22.38 18.76
N ILE A 41 11.07 22.65 20.03
CA ILE A 41 11.12 21.65 21.11
C ILE A 41 9.72 21.38 21.68
N GLU A 42 8.85 22.40 21.76
CA GLU A 42 7.47 22.25 22.27
C GLU A 42 6.58 21.46 21.30
N MET A 43 6.78 21.62 19.99
CA MET A 43 6.05 20.87 18.96
C MET A 43 6.24 19.34 19.08
N GLY A 44 7.46 18.89 19.41
CA GLY A 44 7.74 17.47 19.65
C GLY A 44 7.08 16.90 20.91
N GLN A 45 6.99 17.72 21.96
CA GLN A 45 6.36 17.32 23.22
C GLN A 45 4.83 17.27 23.09
N ARG A 46 4.23 18.25 22.39
CA ARG A 46 2.80 18.24 22.01
C ARG A 46 2.45 17.11 21.04
N SER A 47 3.29 16.77 20.06
CA SER A 47 3.03 15.63 19.13
C SER A 47 2.90 14.29 19.86
N GLY A 48 3.77 14.04 20.84
CA GLY A 48 3.71 12.86 21.70
C GLY A 48 2.45 12.84 22.56
N GLU A 49 2.05 13.98 23.11
CA GLU A 49 0.84 14.14 23.95
C GLU A 49 -0.45 13.94 23.15
N LEU A 50 -0.48 14.46 21.92
CA LEU A 50 -1.57 14.32 20.95
C LEU A 50 -1.62 12.92 20.30
N GLY A 51 -0.63 12.05 20.57
CA GLY A 51 -0.60 10.65 20.13
C GLY A 51 -0.31 10.45 18.64
N LEU A 52 0.31 11.43 17.98
CA LEU A 52 0.68 11.35 16.57
C LEU A 52 1.87 10.42 16.33
N ASP A 53 2.84 10.38 17.24
CA ASP A 53 4.04 9.55 17.09
C ASP A 53 3.71 8.05 16.97
N ASN A 54 2.76 7.56 17.77
CA ASN A 54 2.34 6.16 17.70
C ASN A 54 1.55 5.86 16.42
N PHE A 55 0.65 6.78 16.06
CA PHE A 55 -0.13 6.68 14.82
C PHE A 55 0.76 6.56 13.60
N PHE A 56 1.75 7.43 13.48
CA PHE A 56 2.65 7.41 12.33
C PHE A 56 3.58 6.19 12.28
N LYS A 57 3.94 5.61 13.43
CA LYS A 57 4.65 4.32 13.44
C LYS A 57 3.77 3.19 12.89
N GLN A 58 2.49 3.15 13.26
CA GLN A 58 1.54 2.17 12.72
C GLN A 58 1.34 2.37 11.21
N VAL A 59 1.22 3.61 10.74
CA VAL A 59 1.14 3.94 9.30
C VAL A 59 2.37 3.42 8.55
N GLN A 60 3.58 3.69 9.06
CA GLN A 60 4.83 3.21 8.45
C GLN A 60 4.92 1.68 8.42
N GLU A 61 4.40 1.01 9.45
CA GLU A 61 4.35 -0.44 9.50
C GLU A 61 3.40 -0.99 8.42
N ILE A 62 2.23 -0.37 8.24
CA ILE A 62 1.29 -0.71 7.15
C ILE A 62 1.94 -0.51 5.79
N ASP A 63 2.56 0.65 5.54
CA ASP A 63 3.22 0.94 4.25
C ASP A 63 4.32 -0.09 3.92
N LYS A 64 5.12 -0.47 4.91
CA LYS A 64 6.16 -1.51 4.72
C LYS A 64 5.56 -2.86 4.31
N GLN A 65 4.40 -3.22 4.85
CA GLN A 65 3.72 -4.47 4.49
C GLN A 65 3.02 -4.34 3.13
N TYR A 66 2.50 -3.16 2.81
CA TYR A 66 1.93 -2.84 1.50
C TYR A 66 2.97 -2.99 0.38
N ASP A 67 4.21 -2.53 0.60
CA ASP A 67 5.31 -2.71 -0.35
C ASP A 67 5.64 -4.19 -0.60
N LYS A 68 5.45 -5.05 0.41
CA LYS A 68 5.59 -6.50 0.22
C LYS A 68 4.46 -7.06 -0.63
N LEU A 69 3.22 -6.60 -0.45
CA LEU A 69 2.10 -6.99 -1.33
C LEU A 69 2.39 -6.64 -2.79
N ASN A 70 2.93 -5.44 -3.07
CA ASN A 70 3.32 -5.05 -4.43
C ASN A 70 4.33 -6.03 -5.04
N LYS A 71 5.33 -6.44 -4.27
CA LYS A 71 6.34 -7.40 -4.72
C LYS A 71 5.75 -8.80 -4.93
N LEU A 72 4.85 -9.24 -4.05
CA LEU A 72 4.20 -10.54 -4.17
C LEU A 72 3.26 -10.60 -5.36
N LEU A 73 2.49 -9.52 -5.62
CA LEU A 73 1.64 -9.41 -6.80
C LEU A 73 2.47 -9.57 -8.07
N LYS A 74 3.60 -8.84 -8.18
CA LYS A 74 4.47 -8.95 -9.35
C LYS A 74 5.06 -10.35 -9.50
N LYS A 75 5.52 -10.97 -8.41
CA LYS A 75 6.01 -12.36 -8.43
C LYS A 75 4.96 -13.36 -8.89
N LEU A 76 3.70 -13.18 -8.47
CA LEU A 76 2.59 -14.04 -8.87
C LEU A 76 2.24 -13.84 -10.35
N GLN A 77 2.25 -12.60 -10.85
CA GLN A 77 2.12 -12.31 -12.28
C GLN A 77 3.23 -13.00 -13.09
N ASP A 78 4.50 -12.84 -12.67
CA ASP A 78 5.63 -13.48 -13.34
C ASP A 78 5.53 -15.01 -13.28
N ALA A 79 5.06 -15.57 -12.16
CA ALA A 79 4.85 -17.02 -12.01
C ALA A 79 3.74 -17.56 -12.90
N HIS A 80 2.69 -16.77 -13.06
CA HIS A 80 1.61 -17.10 -13.97
C HIS A 80 2.09 -17.05 -15.43
N GLU A 81 2.87 -16.03 -15.81
CA GLU A 81 3.50 -15.96 -17.13
C GLU A 81 4.42 -17.18 -17.39
N ASP A 82 5.25 -17.56 -16.42
CA ASP A 82 6.09 -18.76 -16.51
C ASP A 82 5.25 -20.03 -16.72
N SER A 83 4.11 -20.16 -16.02
CA SER A 83 3.26 -21.36 -16.10
C SER A 83 2.64 -21.56 -17.49
N ARG A 84 2.43 -20.47 -18.23
CA ARG A 84 1.95 -20.53 -19.62
C ARG A 84 2.99 -21.11 -20.57
N ALA A 85 4.28 -20.84 -20.32
CA ALA A 85 5.37 -21.25 -21.21
C ALA A 85 5.80 -22.71 -21.01
N VAL A 86 5.52 -23.29 -19.84
CA VAL A 86 5.97 -24.62 -19.44
C VAL A 86 4.96 -25.70 -19.83
N THR A 87 5.43 -26.78 -20.47
CA THR A 87 4.65 -27.99 -20.77
C THR A 87 5.12 -29.23 -20.01
N LYS A 88 6.19 -29.12 -19.21
CA LYS A 88 6.76 -30.23 -18.43
C LYS A 88 6.21 -30.26 -17.02
N ALA A 89 5.91 -31.46 -16.54
CA ALA A 89 5.30 -31.67 -15.24
C ALA A 89 6.12 -31.11 -14.06
N ASP A 90 7.37 -31.52 -13.93
CA ASP A 90 8.22 -31.09 -12.81
C ASP A 90 8.35 -29.55 -12.70
N ALA A 91 8.39 -28.87 -13.85
CA ALA A 91 8.46 -27.41 -13.90
C ALA A 91 7.11 -26.76 -13.54
N MET A 92 5.99 -27.34 -13.97
CA MET A 92 4.65 -26.88 -13.58
C MET A 92 4.44 -27.02 -12.07
N LYS A 93 4.83 -28.17 -11.50
CA LYS A 93 4.78 -28.42 -10.06
C LYS A 93 5.61 -27.42 -9.26
N ALA A 94 6.81 -27.07 -9.73
CA ALA A 94 7.65 -26.07 -9.08
C ALA A 94 7.02 -24.66 -9.12
N ILE A 95 6.41 -24.29 -10.26
CA ILE A 95 5.69 -23.01 -10.39
C ILE A 95 4.47 -22.96 -9.48
N LYS A 96 3.67 -24.03 -9.44
CA LYS A 96 2.54 -24.20 -8.51
C LYS A 96 2.97 -23.94 -7.06
N GLN A 97 4.02 -24.62 -6.60
CA GLN A 97 4.53 -24.45 -5.24
C GLN A 97 4.98 -23.01 -4.94
N ARG A 98 5.61 -22.34 -5.91
CA ARG A 98 5.99 -20.93 -5.78
C ARG A 98 4.77 -20.04 -5.62
N MET A 99 3.78 -20.21 -6.50
CA MET A 99 2.53 -19.43 -6.46
C MET A 99 1.78 -19.65 -5.14
N GLU A 100 1.60 -20.90 -4.71
CA GLU A 100 0.92 -21.21 -3.44
C GLU A 100 1.58 -20.53 -2.24
N LYS A 101 2.92 -20.58 -2.18
CA LYS A 101 3.69 -19.93 -1.11
C LYS A 101 3.50 -18.42 -1.13
N ASP A 102 3.57 -17.81 -2.31
CA ASP A 102 3.40 -16.36 -2.46
C ASP A 102 1.96 -15.94 -2.10
N VAL A 103 0.92 -16.69 -2.49
CA VAL A 103 -0.47 -16.40 -2.10
C VAL A 103 -0.69 -16.58 -0.60
N ASP A 104 -0.10 -17.59 0.03
CA ASP A 104 -0.19 -17.77 1.49
C ASP A 104 0.40 -16.56 2.25
N GLU A 105 1.52 -16.02 1.76
CA GLU A 105 2.14 -14.83 2.32
C GLU A 105 1.28 -13.58 2.07
N VAL A 106 0.67 -13.44 0.88
CA VAL A 106 -0.32 -12.39 0.59
C VAL A 106 -1.46 -12.44 1.61
N GLY A 107 -2.02 -13.62 1.87
CA GLY A 107 -3.12 -13.78 2.83
C GLY A 107 -2.74 -13.35 4.25
N LYS A 108 -1.53 -13.70 4.72
CA LYS A 108 -1.03 -13.27 6.03
C LYS A 108 -0.87 -11.76 6.11
N ILE A 109 -0.25 -11.16 5.09
CA ILE A 109 0.00 -9.72 5.04
C ILE A 109 -1.31 -8.94 4.92
N ALA A 110 -2.25 -9.41 4.08
CA ALA A 110 -3.55 -8.78 3.91
C ALA A 110 -4.35 -8.74 5.22
N ARG A 111 -4.40 -9.87 5.95
CA ARG A 111 -5.03 -9.91 7.28
C ARG A 111 -4.34 -8.96 8.28
N PHE A 112 -3.01 -8.92 8.27
CA PHE A 112 -2.26 -8.00 9.12
C PHE A 112 -2.59 -6.52 8.82
N ILE A 113 -2.56 -6.12 7.54
CA ILE A 113 -2.88 -4.75 7.13
C ILE A 113 -4.31 -4.40 7.51
N LYS A 114 -5.27 -5.29 7.24
CA LYS A 114 -6.68 -5.13 7.64
C LYS A 114 -6.79 -4.85 9.15
N SER A 115 -6.22 -5.72 9.99
CA SER A 115 -6.28 -5.55 11.44
C SER A 115 -5.63 -4.25 11.92
N LYS A 116 -4.52 -3.84 11.30
CA LYS A 116 -3.85 -2.56 11.63
C LYS A 116 -4.66 -1.34 11.22
N ILE A 117 -5.33 -1.38 10.08
CA ILE A 117 -6.25 -0.32 9.66
C ILE A 117 -7.43 -0.20 10.64
N GLU A 118 -8.04 -1.31 11.04
CA GLU A 118 -9.12 -1.31 12.04
C GLU A 118 -8.64 -0.84 13.42
N GLU A 119 -7.38 -1.12 13.77
CA GLU A 119 -6.72 -0.58 14.97
C GLU A 119 -6.57 0.94 14.88
N LEU A 120 -6.11 1.48 13.75
CA LEU A 120 -6.04 2.92 13.50
C LEU A 120 -7.41 3.59 13.67
N ASP A 121 -8.49 2.95 13.23
CA ASP A 121 -9.85 3.47 13.38
C ASP A 121 -10.29 3.58 14.83
N ARG A 122 -10.08 2.52 15.61
CA ARG A 122 -10.34 2.54 17.05
C ARG A 122 -9.50 3.58 17.75
N ASP A 123 -8.22 3.68 17.41
CA ASP A 123 -7.29 4.66 17.96
C ASP A 123 -7.71 6.09 17.62
N ASN A 124 -8.21 6.35 16.41
CA ASN A 124 -8.72 7.65 16.00
C ASN A 124 -9.96 8.04 16.82
N MET A 125 -10.89 7.10 17.02
CA MET A 125 -12.06 7.32 17.87
C MET A 125 -11.67 7.62 19.33
N ALA A 126 -10.71 6.88 19.88
CA ALA A 126 -10.20 7.11 21.23
C ALA A 126 -9.45 8.45 21.34
N ASN A 127 -8.67 8.82 20.31
CA ASN A 127 -7.92 10.08 20.28
C ASN A 127 -8.85 11.29 20.38
N ARG A 128 -10.06 11.22 19.81
CA ARG A 128 -11.07 12.30 19.88
C ARG A 128 -11.50 12.67 21.29
N GLN A 129 -11.32 11.77 22.27
CA GLN A 129 -11.64 12.03 23.67
C GLN A 129 -10.55 12.83 24.41
N LYS A 130 -9.39 13.04 23.78
CA LYS A 130 -8.28 13.80 24.37
C LYS A 130 -8.47 15.31 24.19
N PRO A 131 -8.01 16.14 25.15
CA PRO A 131 -8.00 17.59 24.99
C PRO A 131 -7.25 18.01 23.72
N GLY A 132 -7.87 18.85 22.89
CA GLY A 132 -7.27 19.35 21.64
C GLY A 132 -7.33 18.38 20.44
N CYS A 133 -7.88 17.17 20.61
CA CYS A 133 -7.99 16.15 19.56
C CYS A 133 -9.42 15.87 19.10
N GLY A 134 -10.40 16.67 19.53
CA GLY A 134 -11.82 16.48 19.21
C GLY A 134 -12.10 16.39 17.69
N LYS A 135 -13.31 15.92 17.34
CA LYS A 135 -13.74 15.78 15.95
C LYS A 135 -13.56 17.10 15.19
N GLY A 136 -12.95 17.04 14.00
CA GLY A 136 -12.72 18.19 13.12
C GLY A 136 -11.47 19.02 13.45
N THR A 137 -10.75 18.72 14.52
CA THR A 137 -9.44 19.33 14.80
C THR A 137 -8.43 18.99 13.72
N ALA A 138 -7.32 19.76 13.63
CA ALA A 138 -6.26 19.48 12.67
C ALA A 138 -5.69 18.06 12.84
N VAL A 139 -5.50 17.61 14.09
CA VAL A 139 -5.04 16.26 14.43
C VAL A 139 -6.04 15.21 13.96
N ASP A 140 -7.32 15.36 14.29
CA ASP A 140 -8.37 14.43 13.89
C ASP A 140 -8.50 14.32 12.36
N ARG A 141 -8.51 15.47 11.65
CA ARG A 141 -8.58 15.51 10.18
C ARG A 141 -7.39 14.82 9.55
N SER A 142 -6.17 15.09 10.02
CA SER A 142 -4.94 14.47 9.51
C SER A 142 -4.95 12.95 9.70
N ARG A 143 -5.28 12.47 10.90
CA ARG A 143 -5.35 11.04 11.21
C ARG A 143 -6.43 10.33 10.41
N THR A 144 -7.61 10.92 10.34
CA THR A 144 -8.76 10.36 9.61
C THR A 144 -8.45 10.29 8.10
N ALA A 145 -7.95 11.37 7.50
CA ALA A 145 -7.58 11.41 6.08
C ALA A 145 -6.51 10.36 5.74
N THR A 146 -5.48 10.24 6.57
CA THR A 146 -4.41 9.23 6.40
C THR A 146 -4.98 7.81 6.48
N THR A 147 -5.88 7.55 7.42
CA THR A 147 -6.49 6.21 7.60
C THR A 147 -7.41 5.86 6.43
N VAL A 148 -8.20 6.82 5.92
CA VAL A 148 -9.03 6.65 4.72
C VAL A 148 -8.16 6.34 3.50
N ALA A 149 -7.05 7.05 3.33
CA ALA A 149 -6.12 6.79 2.25
C ALA A 149 -5.51 5.39 2.27
N LEU A 150 -5.08 4.92 3.44
CA LEU A 150 -4.58 3.55 3.60
C LEU A 150 -5.65 2.51 3.26
N ARG A 151 -6.91 2.74 3.68
CA ARG A 151 -8.04 1.89 3.29
C ARG A 151 -8.24 1.83 1.79
N LYS A 152 -8.25 2.99 1.11
CA LYS A 152 -8.37 3.06 -0.35
C LYS A 152 -7.23 2.30 -1.03
N LYS A 153 -5.97 2.61 -0.70
CA LYS A 153 -4.79 1.94 -1.28
C LYS A 153 -4.84 0.43 -1.08
N PHE A 154 -5.25 -0.03 0.10
CA PHE A 154 -5.37 -1.45 0.42
C PHE A 154 -6.52 -2.12 -0.34
N LYS A 155 -7.70 -1.50 -0.40
CA LYS A 155 -8.82 -1.95 -1.23
C LYS A 155 -8.39 -2.12 -2.69
N ASP A 156 -7.77 -1.09 -3.26
CA ASP A 156 -7.32 -1.10 -4.66
C ASP A 156 -6.32 -2.24 -4.89
N LYS A 157 -5.38 -2.45 -3.96
CA LYS A 157 -4.44 -3.57 -4.04
C LYS A 157 -5.12 -4.94 -3.99
N MET A 158 -6.13 -5.12 -3.13
CA MET A 158 -6.90 -6.36 -3.11
C MET A 158 -7.70 -6.56 -4.41
N SER A 159 -8.19 -5.47 -5.01
CA SER A 159 -8.82 -5.52 -6.34
C SER A 159 -7.86 -6.03 -7.41
N GLU A 160 -6.60 -5.59 -7.40
CA GLU A 160 -5.58 -6.08 -8.35
C GLU A 160 -5.34 -7.59 -8.21
N PHE A 161 -5.35 -8.14 -6.99
CA PHE A 161 -5.28 -9.59 -6.79
C PHE A 161 -6.53 -10.32 -7.32
N GLN A 162 -7.72 -9.72 -7.23
CA GLN A 162 -8.93 -10.27 -7.84
C GLN A 162 -8.85 -10.25 -9.37
N THR A 163 -8.31 -9.18 -9.96
CA THR A 163 -8.05 -9.11 -11.41
C THR A 163 -7.04 -10.17 -11.83
N LEU A 164 -5.98 -10.41 -11.06
CA LEU A 164 -5.02 -11.48 -11.35
C LEU A 164 -5.68 -12.86 -11.30
N ARG A 165 -6.50 -13.13 -10.27
CA ARG A 165 -7.24 -14.39 -10.16
C ARG A 165 -8.12 -14.63 -11.39
N GLU A 166 -8.88 -13.61 -11.81
CA GLU A 166 -9.72 -13.67 -13.00
C GLU A 166 -8.91 -13.93 -14.28
N SER A 167 -7.75 -13.29 -14.41
CA SER A 167 -6.82 -13.52 -15.53
C SER A 167 -6.34 -14.97 -15.55
N ILE A 168 -5.94 -15.53 -14.40
CA ILE A 168 -5.51 -16.93 -14.28
C ILE A 168 -6.63 -17.88 -14.74
N HIS A 169 -7.86 -17.61 -14.32
CA HIS A 169 -9.03 -18.39 -14.67
C HIS A 169 -9.32 -18.39 -16.18
N GLN A 170 -9.43 -17.19 -16.75
CA GLN A 170 -9.75 -17.02 -18.16
C GLN A 170 -8.67 -17.61 -19.07
N GLU A 171 -7.40 -17.45 -18.71
CA GLU A 171 -6.29 -18.02 -19.49
C GLU A 171 -6.24 -19.54 -19.39
N HIS A 172 -6.51 -20.12 -18.22
CA HIS A 172 -6.64 -21.56 -18.07
C HIS A 172 -7.79 -22.10 -18.94
N ARG A 173 -8.93 -21.41 -18.94
CA ARG A 173 -10.07 -21.76 -19.78
C ARG A 173 -9.73 -21.79 -21.27
N GLN A 174 -9.09 -20.73 -21.77
CA GLN A 174 -8.64 -20.66 -23.16
C GLN A 174 -7.63 -21.77 -23.51
N LEU A 175 -6.76 -22.12 -22.56
CA LEU A 175 -5.81 -23.21 -22.74
C LEU A 175 -6.52 -24.55 -22.89
N VAL A 176 -7.49 -24.85 -22.02
CA VAL A 176 -8.29 -26.08 -22.08
C VAL A 176 -9.04 -26.15 -23.41
N GLU A 177 -9.73 -25.08 -23.82
CA GLU A 177 -10.46 -25.03 -25.10
C GLU A 177 -9.52 -25.35 -26.29
N ARG A 178 -8.35 -24.71 -26.33
CA ARG A 178 -7.36 -24.92 -27.40
C ARG A 178 -6.84 -26.35 -27.43
N ARG A 179 -6.55 -26.95 -26.27
CA ARG A 179 -6.03 -28.32 -26.18
C ARG A 179 -7.09 -29.34 -26.58
N VAL A 180 -8.33 -29.17 -26.12
CA VAL A 180 -9.46 -29.99 -26.52
C VAL A 180 -9.63 -29.94 -28.04
N PHE A 181 -9.69 -28.75 -28.64
CA PHE A 181 -9.82 -28.62 -30.10
C PHE A 181 -8.67 -29.27 -30.87
N THR A 182 -7.44 -29.15 -30.38
CA THR A 182 -6.25 -29.72 -31.05
C THR A 182 -6.33 -31.25 -31.11
N VAL A 183 -6.91 -31.88 -30.10
CA VAL A 183 -6.99 -33.35 -29.98
C VAL A 183 -8.28 -33.91 -30.58
N THR A 184 -9.43 -33.24 -30.41
CA THR A 184 -10.71 -33.73 -30.92
C THR A 184 -10.98 -33.29 -32.36
N GLY A 185 -10.33 -32.21 -32.82
CA GLY A 185 -10.64 -31.56 -34.10
C GLY A 185 -12.00 -30.84 -34.13
N THR A 186 -12.73 -30.81 -33.02
CA THR A 186 -14.08 -30.24 -32.92
C THR A 186 -14.15 -29.18 -31.83
N ARG A 187 -14.87 -28.10 -32.09
CA ARG A 187 -15.21 -27.13 -31.04
C ARG A 187 -16.28 -27.74 -30.16
N VAL A 188 -16.00 -27.78 -28.87
CA VAL A 188 -16.92 -28.25 -27.84
C VAL A 188 -17.72 -27.05 -27.33
N ASP A 189 -18.94 -27.28 -26.85
CA ASP A 189 -19.75 -26.23 -26.25
C ASP A 189 -19.11 -25.67 -24.96
N GLU A 190 -19.45 -24.42 -24.66
CA GLU A 190 -18.92 -23.65 -23.54
C GLU A 190 -19.24 -24.29 -22.18
N GLU A 191 -20.47 -24.79 -22.01
CA GLU A 191 -20.93 -25.46 -20.78
C GLU A 191 -20.09 -26.71 -20.45
N THR A 192 -19.71 -27.46 -21.48
CA THR A 192 -18.88 -28.64 -21.33
C THR A 192 -17.43 -28.28 -20.96
N ILE A 193 -16.87 -27.20 -21.52
CA ILE A 193 -15.54 -26.69 -21.12
C ILE A 193 -15.55 -26.22 -19.67
N ASP A 194 -16.58 -25.48 -19.27
CA ASP A 194 -16.71 -24.97 -17.91
C ASP A 194 -16.86 -26.14 -16.92
N ARG A 195 -17.65 -27.17 -17.25
CA ARG A 195 -17.72 -28.40 -16.45
C ARG A 195 -16.36 -29.08 -16.31
N MET A 196 -15.55 -29.16 -17.36
CA MET A 196 -14.20 -29.74 -17.28
C MET A 196 -13.30 -28.94 -16.34
N ILE A 197 -13.39 -27.61 -16.37
CA ILE A 197 -12.63 -26.72 -15.48
C ILE A 197 -13.14 -26.81 -14.05
N GLU A 198 -14.44 -27.04 -13.83
CA GLU A 198 -15.00 -27.15 -12.48
C GLU A 198 -14.79 -28.52 -11.84
N THR A 199 -14.84 -29.60 -12.61
CA THR A 199 -14.76 -30.97 -12.08
C THR A 199 -13.37 -31.59 -12.23
N GLY A 200 -12.56 -31.09 -13.16
CA GLY A 200 -11.34 -31.75 -13.62
C GLY A 200 -11.59 -33.01 -14.46
N ASP A 201 -12.86 -33.40 -14.68
CA ASP A 201 -13.23 -34.59 -15.46
C ASP A 201 -13.12 -34.31 -16.96
N SER A 202 -11.87 -34.32 -17.43
CA SER A 202 -11.53 -34.18 -18.83
C SER A 202 -11.56 -35.51 -19.59
N GLU A 203 -11.48 -36.63 -18.86
CA GLU A 203 -11.28 -37.97 -19.42
C GLU A 203 -12.41 -38.38 -20.38
N GLN A 204 -13.66 -38.04 -20.08
CA GLN A 204 -14.81 -38.43 -20.92
C GLN A 204 -14.75 -37.89 -22.35
N ILE A 205 -14.22 -36.67 -22.55
CA ILE A 205 -14.12 -36.07 -23.89
C ILE A 205 -12.94 -36.65 -24.65
N PHE A 206 -11.82 -36.84 -23.95
CA PHE A 206 -10.62 -37.41 -24.55
C PHE A 206 -10.79 -38.90 -24.87
N GLN A 207 -11.65 -39.66 -24.16
CA GLN A 207 -11.98 -41.06 -24.48
C GLN A 207 -12.48 -41.26 -25.92
N LYS A 208 -13.26 -40.32 -26.46
CA LYS A 208 -13.71 -40.40 -27.86
C LYS A 208 -12.55 -40.18 -28.83
N ALA A 209 -11.74 -39.14 -28.59
CA ALA A 209 -10.56 -38.85 -29.41
C ALA A 209 -9.51 -39.97 -29.36
N ILE A 210 -9.33 -40.62 -28.20
CA ILE A 210 -8.42 -41.77 -28.02
C ILE A 210 -8.80 -42.95 -28.93
N ARG A 211 -10.09 -43.24 -29.08
CA ARG A 211 -10.57 -44.31 -29.96
C ARG A 211 -10.36 -43.99 -31.44
N GLU A 212 -10.41 -42.71 -31.81
CA GLU A 212 -10.38 -42.27 -33.22
C GLU A 212 -8.96 -41.94 -33.72
N GLN A 213 -8.06 -41.40 -32.88
CA GLN A 213 -6.75 -40.86 -33.30
C GLN A 213 -5.54 -41.54 -32.65
N GLY A 214 -5.73 -42.49 -31.72
CA GLY A 214 -4.65 -43.22 -31.04
C GLY A 214 -4.20 -42.60 -29.70
N GLN A 215 -3.62 -43.41 -28.82
CA GLN A 215 -3.44 -43.08 -27.39
C GLN A 215 -2.32 -42.05 -27.08
N GLY A 216 -1.20 -42.07 -27.80
CA GLY A 216 0.05 -41.43 -27.35
C GLY A 216 -0.06 -39.93 -27.05
N GLN A 217 -0.31 -39.10 -28.07
CA GLN A 217 -0.37 -37.63 -27.91
C GLN A 217 -1.54 -37.15 -27.04
N ILE A 218 -2.59 -37.97 -26.92
CA ILE A 218 -3.79 -37.62 -26.17
C ILE A 218 -3.56 -37.79 -24.67
N MET A 219 -2.82 -38.84 -24.27
CA MET A 219 -2.43 -39.04 -22.87
C MET A 219 -1.52 -37.91 -22.37
N ASP A 220 -0.54 -37.48 -23.18
CA ASP A 220 0.35 -36.38 -22.83
C ASP A 220 -0.43 -35.05 -22.66
N THR A 221 -1.38 -34.79 -23.56
CA THR A 221 -2.23 -33.59 -23.48
C THR A 221 -3.15 -33.62 -22.26
N LEU A 222 -3.73 -34.78 -21.96
CA LEU A 222 -4.59 -34.98 -20.80
C LEU A 222 -3.81 -34.76 -19.50
N ALA A 223 -2.59 -35.31 -19.41
CA ALA A 223 -1.71 -35.10 -18.26
C ALA A 223 -1.33 -33.61 -18.09
N GLU A 224 -0.99 -32.93 -19.19
CA GLU A 224 -0.70 -31.48 -19.17
C GLU A 224 -1.91 -30.66 -18.67
N ILE A 225 -3.12 -30.98 -19.12
CA ILE A 225 -4.36 -30.31 -18.67
C ILE A 225 -4.60 -30.56 -17.19
N GLN A 226 -4.53 -31.81 -16.73
CA GLN A 226 -4.82 -32.18 -15.36
C GLN A 226 -3.86 -31.51 -14.38
N GLU A 227 -2.57 -31.52 -14.69
CA GLU A 227 -1.56 -30.92 -13.81
C GLU A 227 -1.71 -29.39 -13.73
N ARG A 228 -2.05 -28.74 -14.83
CA ARG A 228 -2.38 -27.31 -14.81
C ARG A 228 -3.67 -27.03 -14.07
N HIS A 229 -4.69 -27.87 -14.23
CA HIS A 229 -5.96 -27.72 -13.52
C HIS A 229 -5.74 -27.72 -12.01
N ASP A 230 -5.00 -28.69 -11.49
CA ASP A 230 -4.70 -28.79 -10.06
C ASP A 230 -3.86 -27.61 -9.56
N ALA A 231 -3.00 -27.03 -10.39
CA ALA A 231 -2.21 -25.85 -10.05
C ALA A 231 -3.05 -24.58 -9.99
N VAL A 232 -3.84 -24.34 -11.03
CA VAL A 232 -4.72 -23.17 -11.17
C VAL A 232 -5.77 -23.16 -10.07
N ARG A 233 -6.44 -24.29 -9.85
CA ARG A 233 -7.54 -24.39 -8.89
C ARG A 233 -7.12 -24.05 -7.46
N GLU A 234 -5.96 -24.53 -7.02
CA GLU A 234 -5.49 -24.26 -5.66
C GLU A 234 -5.09 -22.79 -5.48
N VAL A 235 -4.42 -22.20 -6.48
CA VAL A 235 -4.07 -20.77 -6.47
C VAL A 235 -5.33 -19.90 -6.47
N GLU A 236 -6.31 -20.21 -7.33
CA GLU A 236 -7.58 -19.49 -7.40
C GLU A 236 -8.34 -19.55 -6.08
N ARG A 237 -8.43 -20.74 -5.47
CA ARG A 237 -9.08 -20.94 -4.17
C ARG A 237 -8.46 -20.04 -3.11
N LYS A 238 -7.12 -19.96 -3.04
CA LYS A 238 -6.43 -19.12 -2.07
C LYS A 238 -6.58 -17.62 -2.38
N LEU A 239 -6.59 -17.21 -3.65
CA LEU A 239 -6.84 -15.82 -4.04
C LEU A 239 -8.30 -15.40 -3.79
N LEU A 240 -9.25 -16.34 -3.90
CA LEU A 240 -10.66 -16.14 -3.57
C LEU A 240 -10.84 -15.82 -2.07
N GLU A 241 -10.01 -16.37 -1.17
CA GLU A 241 -10.04 -16.00 0.25
C GLU A 241 -9.77 -14.50 0.50
N LEU A 242 -9.06 -13.83 -0.41
CA LEU A 242 -8.83 -12.38 -0.34
C LEU A 242 -10.08 -11.57 -0.71
N GLN A 243 -11.07 -12.17 -1.36
CA GLN A 243 -12.29 -11.50 -1.78
C GLN A 243 -13.07 -10.98 -0.57
N GLN A 244 -13.14 -11.75 0.52
CA GLN A 244 -13.80 -11.30 1.74
C GLN A 244 -13.12 -10.04 2.30
N ILE A 245 -11.78 -10.03 2.33
CA ILE A 245 -11.00 -8.86 2.78
C ILE A 245 -11.27 -7.66 1.87
N PHE A 246 -11.30 -7.86 0.55
CA PHE A 246 -11.65 -6.81 -0.41
C PHE A 246 -13.04 -6.23 -0.14
N LEU A 247 -14.06 -7.07 0.04
CA LEU A 247 -15.44 -6.65 0.29
C LEU A 247 -15.54 -5.87 1.60
N ASP A 248 -14.89 -6.35 2.67
CA ASP A 248 -14.87 -5.66 3.96
C ASP A 248 -14.28 -4.25 3.81
N MET A 249 -13.18 -4.11 3.06
CA MET A 249 -12.56 -2.80 2.82
C MET A 249 -13.39 -1.93 1.89
N ALA A 250 -14.06 -2.51 0.89
CA ALA A 250 -14.95 -1.78 0.00
C ALA A 250 -16.10 -1.13 0.78
N VAL A 251 -16.73 -1.87 1.71
CA VAL A 251 -17.77 -1.33 2.60
C VAL A 251 -17.24 -0.19 3.46
N LEU A 252 -16.05 -0.36 4.05
CA LEU A 252 -15.46 0.71 4.88
C LEU A 252 -15.14 1.97 4.06
N VAL A 253 -14.61 1.82 2.85
CA VAL A 253 -14.30 2.95 1.95
C VAL A 253 -15.58 3.64 1.48
N ASP A 254 -16.62 2.89 1.11
CA ASP A 254 -17.90 3.42 0.65
C ASP A 254 -18.63 4.23 1.73
N ALA A 255 -18.63 3.72 2.98
CA ALA A 255 -19.19 4.42 4.14
C ALA A 255 -18.50 5.78 4.44
N GLN A 256 -17.35 6.07 3.81
CA GLN A 256 -16.57 7.29 4.00
C GLN A 256 -16.60 8.23 2.77
N GLY A 257 -17.44 7.93 1.78
CA GLY A 257 -17.59 8.59 0.47
C GLY A 257 -17.15 10.06 0.38
N ASP A 258 -17.80 10.97 1.11
CA ASP A 258 -17.55 12.43 1.03
C ASP A 258 -16.12 12.86 1.42
N MET A 259 -15.41 12.04 2.18
CA MET A 259 -14.03 12.35 2.60
C MET A 259 -13.01 12.01 1.51
N LEU A 260 -13.31 11.09 0.58
CA LEU A 260 -12.37 10.57 -0.41
C LEU A 260 -12.00 11.57 -1.51
N ASP A 261 -12.94 12.44 -1.89
CA ASP A 261 -12.77 13.42 -2.97
C ASP A 261 -11.71 14.50 -2.65
N ASN A 262 -11.36 14.67 -1.38
CA ASN A 262 -10.37 15.67 -0.92
C ASN A 262 -9.01 15.06 -0.53
N ILE A 263 -8.81 13.75 -0.68
CA ILE A 263 -7.64 13.04 -0.12
C ILE A 263 -6.40 13.07 -1.01
N GLU A 264 -6.55 13.32 -2.32
CA GLU A 264 -5.47 13.22 -3.31
C GLU A 264 -4.25 14.11 -2.93
N THR A 265 -4.48 15.23 -2.25
CA THR A 265 -3.42 16.17 -1.81
C THR A 265 -2.86 15.87 -0.40
N HIS A 266 -3.57 15.12 0.44
CA HIS A 266 -3.19 14.91 1.84
C HIS A 266 -2.30 13.69 2.08
N VAL A 267 -2.34 12.68 1.21
CA VAL A 267 -1.59 11.42 1.35
C VAL A 267 -0.10 11.59 1.09
N SER A 268 0.27 12.30 0.02
CA SER A 268 1.68 12.53 -0.31
C SER A 268 2.37 13.35 0.78
N ASN A 269 1.70 14.40 1.25
CA ASN A 269 2.29 15.33 2.22
C ASN A 269 2.36 14.74 3.64
N ALA A 270 1.36 13.98 4.09
CA ALA A 270 1.36 13.42 5.44
C ALA A 270 2.48 12.38 5.65
N VAL A 271 2.75 11.53 4.65
CA VAL A 271 3.82 10.51 4.73
C VAL A 271 5.20 11.17 4.64
N ASP A 272 5.39 12.11 3.71
CA ASP A 272 6.68 12.80 3.51
C ASP A 272 7.06 13.71 4.70
N HIS A 273 6.10 14.41 5.30
CA HIS A 273 6.33 15.26 6.47
C HIS A 273 6.62 14.44 7.74
N VAL A 274 6.11 13.22 7.84
CA VAL A 274 6.33 12.34 9.01
C VAL A 274 7.66 11.61 8.92
N GLN A 275 8.04 11.16 7.72
CA GLN A 275 9.33 10.54 7.49
C GLN A 275 10.46 11.55 7.69
N SER A 276 10.30 12.79 7.19
CA SER A 276 11.23 13.88 7.46
C SER A 276 11.18 14.35 8.91
N GLY A 277 9.97 14.50 9.49
CA GLY A 277 9.77 14.97 10.87
C GLY A 277 10.32 14.01 11.93
N ASN A 278 10.06 12.71 11.81
CA ASN A 278 10.57 11.69 12.74
C ASN A 278 12.11 11.54 12.63
N ASN A 279 12.66 11.68 11.42
CA ASN A 279 14.12 11.70 11.22
C ASN A 279 14.75 12.98 11.78
N ALA A 280 14.11 14.13 11.62
CA ALA A 280 14.54 15.39 12.24
C ALA A 280 14.48 15.32 13.76
N LEU A 281 13.42 14.75 14.34
CA LEU A 281 13.26 14.54 15.79
C LEU A 281 14.29 13.56 16.35
N LYS A 282 14.57 12.45 15.66
CA LYS A 282 15.65 11.51 16.05
C LYS A 282 17.01 12.18 15.99
N LYS A 283 17.29 12.97 14.94
CA LYS A 283 18.52 13.75 14.82
C LYS A 283 18.61 14.78 15.95
N ALA A 284 17.54 15.54 16.23
CA ALA A 284 17.48 16.53 17.29
C ALA A 284 17.71 15.91 18.68
N LYS A 285 17.08 14.76 19.00
CA LYS A 285 17.30 14.04 20.26
C LYS A 285 18.75 13.57 20.41
N THR A 286 19.36 13.12 19.32
CA THR A 286 20.76 12.69 19.29
C THR A 286 21.71 13.87 19.47
N LEU A 287 21.45 14.99 18.79
CA LEU A 287 22.19 16.24 18.94
C LEU A 287 22.06 16.82 20.35
N GLN A 288 20.87 16.82 20.94
CA GLN A 288 20.65 17.29 22.32
C GLN A 288 21.39 16.42 23.35
N ARG A 289 21.43 15.10 23.14
CA ARG A 289 22.15 14.18 24.03
C ARG A 289 23.67 14.37 23.92
N ASN A 290 24.17 14.72 22.75
CA ASN A 290 25.58 15.03 22.54
C ASN A 290 25.93 16.43 23.07
N SER A 291 25.11 17.45 22.82
CA SER A 291 25.32 18.82 23.29
C SER A 291 25.43 18.90 24.82
N ARG A 292 24.59 18.16 25.55
CA ARG A 292 24.69 18.06 27.02
C ARG A 292 26.03 17.51 27.52
N LYS A 293 26.63 16.56 26.80
CA LYS A 293 27.97 16.03 27.14
C LYS A 293 29.05 17.09 26.93
N TRP A 294 28.98 17.80 25.81
CA TRP A 294 29.93 18.88 25.49
C TRP A 294 29.79 20.08 26.42
N MET A 295 28.58 20.43 26.83
CA MET A 295 28.34 21.50 27.80
C MET A 295 28.92 21.16 29.18
N CYS A 296 28.77 19.92 29.67
CA CYS A 296 29.42 19.48 30.90
C CYS A 296 30.95 19.56 30.81
N ILE A 297 31.54 19.15 29.68
CA ILE A 297 33.00 19.22 29.46
C ILE A 297 33.46 20.67 29.46
N ALA A 298 32.73 21.57 28.77
CA ALA A 298 33.06 22.99 28.72
C ALA A 298 33.00 23.66 30.10
N THR A 299 31.97 23.37 30.90
CA THR A 299 31.85 23.88 32.28
C THR A 299 32.98 23.37 33.18
N LEU A 300 33.40 22.11 33.01
CA LEU A 300 34.49 21.51 33.78
C LEU A 300 35.84 22.16 33.45
N ILE A 301 36.11 22.42 32.16
CA ILE A 301 37.30 23.16 31.71
C ILE A 301 37.32 24.59 32.29
N LEU A 302 36.18 25.29 32.27
CA LEU A 302 36.07 26.64 32.82
C LEU A 302 36.39 26.66 34.32
N LEU A 303 35.87 25.69 35.09
CA LEU A 303 36.17 25.58 36.52
C LEU A 303 37.67 25.35 36.77
N ILE A 304 38.34 24.53 35.97
CA ILE A 304 39.78 24.31 36.08
C ILE A 304 40.55 25.61 35.84
N ILE A 305 40.18 26.38 34.81
CA ILE A 305 40.82 27.67 34.51
C ILE A 305 40.66 28.64 35.69
N VAL A 306 39.46 28.72 36.27
CA VAL A 306 39.20 29.56 37.45
C VAL A 306 40.10 29.14 38.62
N VAL A 307 40.23 27.84 38.91
CA VAL A 307 41.08 27.32 39.98
C VAL A 307 42.56 27.69 39.75
N VAL A 308 43.07 27.55 38.52
CA VAL A 308 44.46 27.89 38.19
C VAL A 308 44.73 29.38 38.42
N VAL A 309 43.82 30.25 37.98
CA VAL A 309 43.94 31.70 38.19
C VAL A 309 43.93 32.04 39.69
N VAL A 310 43.02 31.45 40.45
CA VAL A 310 42.91 31.67 41.89
C VAL A 310 44.17 31.21 42.63
N VAL A 311 44.71 30.02 42.32
CA VAL A 311 45.95 29.52 42.93
C VAL A 311 47.16 30.38 42.54
N GLY A 312 47.25 30.84 41.29
CA GLY A 312 48.32 31.70 40.82
C GLY A 312 48.35 33.07 41.51
N VAL A 313 47.18 33.62 41.84
CA VAL A 313 47.06 34.91 42.56
C VAL A 313 47.23 34.74 44.08
N LEU A 314 46.76 33.62 44.66
CA LEU A 314 46.83 33.39 46.11
C LEU A 314 48.15 32.78 46.60
N LYS A 315 48.97 32.19 45.73
CA LYS A 315 50.37 31.89 46.05
C LYS A 315 51.27 32.99 45.49
N PRO A 316 51.49 34.11 46.22
CA PRO A 316 52.63 34.94 45.90
C PRO A 316 53.88 34.07 46.14
N TRP A 317 54.67 33.96 45.07
CA TRP A 317 55.94 33.26 45.00
C TRP A 317 56.81 33.57 46.22
N ASN A 318 56.88 32.63 47.17
CA ASN A 318 57.77 32.73 48.32
C ASN A 318 59.18 32.32 47.88
N SER A 319 59.93 33.26 47.28
CA SER A 319 61.34 33.04 46.97
C SER A 319 62.19 33.30 48.20
N ASN A 320 62.35 32.28 49.04
CA ASN A 320 63.37 32.27 50.08
C ASN A 320 64.74 32.04 49.40
N LYS A 321 65.63 33.04 49.47
CA LYS A 321 67.06 32.85 49.27
C LYS A 321 67.79 33.50 50.42
N GLY A 322 68.27 32.64 51.31
CA GLY A 322 69.27 32.98 52.31
C GLY A 322 70.68 32.95 51.73
N ALA A 323 71.59 33.46 52.58
CA ALA A 323 73.01 33.73 52.41
C ALA A 323 73.33 35.05 51.70
#